data_AF-A0A329L968-F1
#
_entry.id   AF-A0A329L968-F1
#
_cell.length_a   1.000
_cell.length_b   1.000
_cell.length_c   1.000
_cell.angle_alpha   90.00
_cell.angle_beta   90.00
_cell.angle_gamma   90.00
#
_symmetry.space_group_name_H-M   'P 1'
#
loop_
_entity.id
_entity.type
_entity.pdbx_description
1 polymer ?
#
loop_
_entity_poly.entity_id
_entity_poly.type
_entity_poly.pdbx_seq_one_letter_code
_entity_poly.pdbx_strand_id
1 'polypeptide(L)'
;MLSYSTLHNLYSCCGYIMNSEPFLRYQKYFAQRLAGALVSGYLGKGSTEPKLVKIIEHIVQNLDGFHTKGTIDPYSFEISTNALFIHGNKSQVTFDCYGRQVQRELGDLIFIVSLVFQNAKYVEKVTINQFKKAKEQTRIRSWDIRNKEQLYLLSKFPEFQGVQGSYFSGPTYLLPNISGCLGSYGLLHAPGDFVFIGAELLDSFINPRKSAILQETHLSSLQPSSVSYLAPCLDVQSRNVLMNYVFETPELLSLEMFYSHRFAYDLFDFSKKYLALGIGEPVHMIANFGNQLVKTFLGDLLGQLYSSCIFEEDKPVRNFIENFYTHPYSGDERKYLNTDSYCVGGLGSVGIIHTEINIQ
;
A
#
# COMPACT_ATOMS: atom_id res chain seq x y z
N MET A 1 -24.95 9.10 9.34
CA MET A 1 -25.06 8.43 8.01
C MET A 1 -24.91 9.52 6.96
N LEU A 2 -24.06 9.34 5.96
CA LEU A 2 -23.85 10.35 4.91
C LEU A 2 -25.10 10.45 4.02
N SER A 3 -25.41 11.62 3.48
CA SER A 3 -26.50 11.75 2.50
C SER A 3 -26.07 11.19 1.15
N TYR A 4 -27.01 10.61 0.41
CA TYR A 4 -26.84 10.17 -0.97
C TYR A 4 -26.20 11.27 -1.85
N SER A 5 -26.62 12.52 -1.67
CA SER A 5 -26.06 13.67 -2.40
C SER A 5 -24.57 13.89 -2.17
N THR A 6 -24.09 13.77 -0.92
CA THR A 6 -22.65 13.90 -0.60
C THR A 6 -21.85 12.80 -1.29
N LEU A 7 -22.37 11.57 -1.32
CA LEU A 7 -21.72 10.44 -1.98
C LEU A 7 -21.68 10.61 -3.50
N HIS A 8 -22.83 10.88 -4.11
CA HIS A 8 -22.93 11.10 -5.56
C HIS A 8 -22.01 12.22 -6.04
N ASN A 9 -21.92 13.33 -5.29
CA ASN A 9 -21.00 14.43 -5.59
C ASN A 9 -19.54 13.98 -5.50
N LEU A 10 -19.14 13.36 -4.38
CA LEU A 10 -17.77 12.87 -4.18
C LEU A 10 -17.32 11.93 -5.31
N TYR A 11 -18.14 10.96 -5.67
CA TYR A 11 -17.80 10.00 -6.71
C TYR A 11 -17.73 10.63 -8.10
N SER A 12 -18.68 11.50 -8.44
CA SER A 12 -18.65 12.27 -9.69
C SER A 12 -17.38 13.09 -9.80
N CYS A 13 -17.00 13.78 -8.71
CA CYS A 13 -15.75 14.55 -8.63
C CYS A 13 -14.53 13.66 -8.80
N CYS A 14 -14.48 12.49 -8.17
CA CYS A 14 -13.38 11.53 -8.37
C CYS A 14 -13.24 11.10 -9.83
N GLY A 15 -14.36 10.81 -10.50
CA GLY A 15 -14.39 10.49 -11.93
C GLY A 15 -13.80 11.62 -12.80
N TYR A 16 -14.18 12.86 -12.54
CA TYR A 16 -13.61 14.01 -13.24
C TYR A 16 -12.13 14.25 -12.90
N ILE A 17 -11.75 14.14 -11.62
CA ILE A 17 -10.36 14.32 -11.13
C ILE A 17 -9.44 13.31 -11.80
N MET A 18 -9.78 12.03 -11.78
CA MET A 18 -8.95 10.96 -12.36
C MET A 18 -8.72 11.10 -13.88
N ASN A 19 -9.61 11.84 -14.57
CA ASN A 19 -9.49 12.15 -16.00
C ASN A 19 -8.93 13.56 -16.28
N SER A 20 -8.66 14.37 -15.25
CA SER A 20 -8.17 15.75 -15.39
C SER A 20 -6.68 15.79 -15.79
N GLU A 21 -6.28 16.86 -16.49
CA GLU A 21 -4.88 17.04 -16.87
C GLU A 21 -3.91 17.06 -15.67
N PRO A 22 -4.20 17.77 -14.55
CA PRO A 22 -3.31 17.75 -13.38
C PRO A 22 -3.11 16.35 -12.80
N PHE A 23 -4.17 15.55 -12.68
CA PHE A 23 -4.08 14.16 -12.21
C PHE A 23 -3.27 13.28 -13.18
N LEU A 24 -3.57 13.33 -14.48
CA LEU A 24 -2.84 12.54 -15.48
C LEU A 24 -1.36 12.95 -15.58
N ARG A 25 -1.04 14.23 -15.35
CA ARG A 25 0.34 14.73 -15.24
C ARG A 25 1.01 14.23 -13.96
N TYR A 26 0.30 14.24 -12.82
CA TYR A 26 0.78 13.69 -11.55
C TYR A 26 1.07 12.20 -11.65
N GLN A 27 0.16 11.41 -12.24
CA GLN A 27 0.33 9.98 -12.45
C GLN A 27 1.58 9.65 -13.29
N LYS A 28 1.80 10.39 -14.38
CA LYS A 28 3.01 10.24 -15.20
C LYS A 28 4.27 10.63 -14.42
N TYR A 29 4.21 11.68 -13.60
CA TYR A 29 5.36 12.14 -12.83
C TYR A 29 5.70 11.21 -11.65
N PHE A 30 4.69 10.68 -10.94
CA PHE A 30 4.83 9.63 -9.94
C PHE A 30 5.54 8.40 -10.54
N ALA A 31 5.09 7.96 -11.72
CA ALA A 31 5.74 6.88 -12.46
C ALA A 31 7.21 7.21 -12.83
N GLN A 32 7.47 8.41 -13.36
CA GLN A 32 8.82 8.83 -13.72
C GLN A 32 9.76 8.93 -12.51
N ARG A 33 9.27 9.41 -11.35
CA ARG A 33 10.05 9.47 -10.11
C ARG A 33 10.39 8.07 -9.58
N LEU A 34 9.41 7.15 -9.54
CA LEU A 34 9.66 5.74 -9.20
C LEU A 34 10.68 5.09 -10.16
N ALA A 35 10.51 5.26 -11.48
CA ALA A 35 11.41 4.68 -12.47
C ALA A 35 12.84 5.24 -12.32
N GLY A 36 12.97 6.56 -12.14
CA GLY A 36 14.26 7.22 -11.86
C GLY A 36 14.91 6.75 -10.56
N ALA A 37 14.12 6.49 -9.52
CA ALA A 37 14.60 5.91 -8.27
C ALA A 37 15.12 4.48 -8.45
N LEU A 38 14.38 3.63 -9.18
CA LEU A 38 14.81 2.29 -9.52
C LEU A 38 16.08 2.31 -10.36
N VAL A 39 16.13 3.10 -11.44
CA VAL A 39 17.33 3.28 -12.28
C VAL A 39 18.53 3.69 -11.42
N SER A 40 18.36 4.68 -10.55
CA SER A 40 19.45 5.17 -9.67
C SER A 40 19.90 4.10 -8.67
N GLY A 41 18.95 3.36 -8.09
CA GLY A 41 19.21 2.21 -7.24
C GLY A 41 19.99 1.11 -7.97
N TYR A 42 19.63 0.79 -9.22
CA TYR A 42 20.32 -0.19 -10.08
C TYR A 42 21.72 0.26 -10.54
N LEU A 43 21.91 1.56 -10.82
CA LEU A 43 23.15 2.12 -11.40
C LEU A 43 24.15 2.67 -10.36
N GLY A 44 23.90 2.45 -9.06
CA GLY A 44 24.76 2.93 -7.97
C GLY A 44 26.24 2.51 -8.15
N LYS A 45 27.10 3.49 -8.45
CA LYS A 45 28.52 3.27 -8.79
C LYS A 45 29.29 2.56 -7.66
N GLY A 46 30.02 1.50 -8.01
CA GLY A 46 31.13 0.98 -7.19
C GLY A 46 30.85 -0.25 -6.32
N SER A 47 29.66 -0.88 -6.42
CA SER A 47 29.38 -2.14 -5.73
C SER A 47 28.91 -3.24 -6.67
N THR A 48 29.38 -4.48 -6.44
CA THR A 48 28.64 -5.69 -6.80
C THR A 48 27.20 -5.57 -6.31
N GLU A 49 26.25 -5.73 -7.23
CA GLU A 49 24.79 -5.73 -7.06
C GLU A 49 24.22 -4.82 -5.95
N PRO A 50 23.54 -3.70 -6.28
CA PRO A 50 23.01 -2.79 -5.27
C PRO A 50 22.02 -3.49 -4.34
N LYS A 51 22.29 -3.42 -3.03
CA LYS A 51 21.45 -4.01 -1.98
C LYS A 51 20.03 -3.43 -2.04
N LEU A 52 19.02 -4.30 -1.93
CA LEU A 52 17.60 -3.94 -2.02
C LEU A 52 17.23 -2.72 -1.17
N VAL A 53 17.71 -2.67 0.07
CA VAL A 53 17.58 -1.54 1.02
C VAL A 53 17.86 -0.18 0.36
N LYS A 54 18.95 -0.06 -0.42
CA LYS A 54 19.27 1.21 -1.11
C LYS A 54 18.23 1.56 -2.18
N ILE A 55 17.67 0.57 -2.87
CA ILE A 55 16.62 0.81 -3.86
C ILE A 55 15.37 1.36 -3.17
N ILE A 56 14.99 0.83 -2.01
CA ILE A 56 13.84 1.34 -1.23
C ILE A 56 14.12 2.75 -0.72
N GLU A 57 15.30 3.00 -0.17
CA GLU A 57 15.76 4.33 0.27
C GLU A 57 15.67 5.35 -0.88
N HIS A 58 16.15 5.01 -2.07
CA HIS A 58 16.03 5.87 -3.25
C HIS A 58 14.57 6.07 -3.67
N ILE A 59 13.72 5.03 -3.62
CA ILE A 59 12.27 5.13 -3.91
C ILE A 59 11.61 6.16 -2.99
N VAL A 60 11.84 6.07 -1.68
CA VAL A 60 11.25 7.00 -0.70
C VAL A 60 11.77 8.42 -0.95
N GLN A 61 13.09 8.62 -1.02
CA GLN A 61 13.68 9.94 -1.26
C GLN A 61 13.21 10.59 -2.58
N ASN A 62 12.95 9.77 -3.61
CA ASN A 62 12.42 10.25 -4.89
C ASN A 62 10.89 10.34 -4.93
N LEU A 63 10.14 9.91 -3.91
CA LEU A 63 8.68 10.11 -3.84
C LEU A 63 8.25 11.09 -2.77
N ASP A 64 9.15 11.52 -1.88
CA ASP A 64 8.79 12.51 -0.87
C ASP A 64 8.52 13.92 -1.46
N GLY A 65 7.67 14.68 -0.76
CA GLY A 65 7.48 16.12 -0.91
C GLY A 65 6.86 16.65 -2.21
N PHE A 66 6.29 15.81 -3.09
CA PHE A 66 5.70 16.30 -4.36
C PHE A 66 4.18 16.29 -4.40
N HIS A 67 3.65 17.39 -4.92
CA HIS A 67 2.23 17.65 -5.00
C HIS A 67 1.84 18.26 -6.36
N THR A 68 0.54 18.24 -6.67
CA THR A 68 -0.07 19.05 -7.73
C THR A 68 -1.40 19.60 -7.27
N LYS A 69 -1.91 20.62 -7.96
CA LYS A 69 -3.21 21.23 -7.71
C LYS A 69 -4.01 21.33 -8.99
N GLY A 70 -5.33 21.23 -8.88
CA GLY A 70 -6.27 21.38 -9.99
C GLY A 70 -7.63 21.86 -9.52
N THR A 71 -8.50 22.15 -10.48
CA THR A 71 -9.86 22.62 -10.26
C THR A 71 -10.83 21.93 -11.21
N ILE A 72 -11.98 21.53 -10.69
CA ILE A 72 -13.14 21.02 -11.42
C ILE A 72 -14.35 21.66 -10.76
N ASP A 73 -14.88 22.72 -11.39
CA ASP A 73 -15.97 23.55 -10.88
C ASP A 73 -17.12 22.69 -10.30
N PRO A 74 -17.54 22.90 -9.02
CA PRO A 74 -17.16 23.96 -8.08
C PRO A 74 -15.96 23.65 -7.16
N TYR A 75 -15.30 22.51 -7.32
CA TYR A 75 -14.28 21.99 -6.42
C TYR A 75 -12.85 22.34 -6.83
N SER A 76 -11.97 22.37 -5.82
CA SER A 76 -10.53 22.33 -6.02
C SER A 76 -9.96 21.03 -5.46
N PHE A 77 -8.77 20.63 -5.94
CA PHE A 77 -8.10 19.46 -5.39
C PHE A 77 -6.58 19.62 -5.35
N GLU A 78 -5.99 18.96 -4.38
CA GLU A 78 -4.54 18.77 -4.22
C GLU A 78 -4.24 17.28 -4.18
N ILE A 79 -3.22 16.84 -4.92
CA ILE A 79 -2.67 15.49 -4.78
C ILE A 79 -1.28 15.65 -4.21
N SER A 80 -0.95 14.99 -3.11
CA SER A 80 0.39 15.03 -2.51
C SER A 80 0.89 13.62 -2.21
N THR A 81 2.20 13.41 -2.31
CA THR A 81 2.85 12.18 -1.81
C THR A 81 3.95 12.61 -0.86
N ASN A 82 3.87 12.06 0.35
CA ASN A 82 4.90 12.14 1.36
C ASN A 82 5.48 10.73 1.54
N ALA A 83 6.77 10.62 1.84
CA ALA A 83 7.39 9.32 2.02
C ALA A 83 8.41 9.35 3.15
N LEU A 84 8.40 8.29 3.96
CA LEU A 84 9.27 8.12 5.12
C LEU A 84 10.07 6.84 4.99
N PHE A 85 11.39 6.91 5.18
CA PHE A 85 12.26 5.74 5.25
C PHE A 85 12.79 5.57 6.66
N ILE A 86 12.64 4.37 7.21
CA ILE A 86 12.84 4.10 8.62
C ILE A 86 13.95 3.07 8.77
N HIS A 87 15.10 3.51 9.26
CA HIS A 87 16.28 2.66 9.48
C HIS A 87 16.08 1.81 10.77
N GLY A 88 15.63 0.56 10.65
CA GLY A 88 15.41 -0.34 11.80
C GLY A 88 15.13 -1.82 11.47
N ASN A 89 15.62 -2.79 12.28
CA ASN A 89 15.36 -4.25 12.17
C ASN A 89 13.96 -4.55 12.73
N LYS A 90 13.12 -3.53 12.63
CA LYS A 90 12.02 -3.18 13.47
C LYS A 90 10.72 -3.38 12.69
N SER A 91 10.81 -4.00 11.51
CA SER A 91 9.74 -4.62 10.74
C SER A 91 9.67 -6.13 10.91
N GLN A 92 10.47 -6.72 11.80
CA GLN A 92 10.46 -8.17 12.00
C GLN A 92 9.29 -8.63 12.89
N VAL A 93 8.62 -9.67 12.45
CA VAL A 93 7.47 -10.32 13.08
C VAL A 93 7.71 -11.82 13.24
N THR A 94 7.10 -12.41 14.27
CA THR A 94 7.03 -13.87 14.50
C THR A 94 5.60 -14.37 14.28
N PHE A 95 5.48 -15.55 13.68
CA PHE A 95 4.19 -16.20 13.37
C PHE A 95 4.36 -17.72 13.28
N ASP A 96 3.26 -18.47 13.35
CA ASP A 96 3.27 -19.90 13.02
C ASP A 96 3.20 -20.11 11.50
N CYS A 97 4.08 -20.96 10.98
CA CYS A 97 4.09 -21.39 9.59
C CYS A 97 4.13 -22.93 9.52
N TYR A 98 2.95 -23.55 9.48
CA TYR A 98 2.76 -25.01 9.46
C TYR A 98 3.26 -25.74 10.73
N GLY A 99 2.91 -25.22 11.91
CA GLY A 99 3.30 -25.79 13.20
C GLY A 99 4.76 -25.51 13.57
N ARG A 100 5.32 -24.42 13.04
CA ARG A 100 6.68 -23.94 13.32
C ARG A 100 6.66 -22.44 13.49
N GLN A 101 7.12 -21.96 14.64
CA GLN A 101 7.33 -20.54 14.84
C GLN A 101 8.52 -20.08 13.97
N VAL A 102 8.28 -19.06 13.17
CA VAL A 102 9.27 -18.47 12.25
C VAL A 102 9.32 -16.96 12.43
N GLN A 103 10.44 -16.35 12.02
CA GLN A 103 10.69 -14.90 12.11
C GLN A 103 11.02 -14.36 10.72
N ARG A 104 10.34 -13.31 10.28
CA ARG A 104 10.56 -12.63 9.00
C ARG A 104 10.32 -11.13 9.11
N GLU A 105 10.80 -10.37 8.13
CA GLU A 105 10.39 -8.98 7.93
C GLU A 105 8.95 -8.95 7.42
N LEU A 106 8.16 -7.98 7.87
CA LEU A 106 6.77 -7.81 7.46
C LEU A 106 6.68 -7.41 5.98
N GLY A 107 7.56 -6.52 5.53
CA GLY A 107 7.71 -6.07 4.16
C GLY A 107 8.81 -5.02 4.04
N ASP A 108 9.20 -4.70 2.81
CA ASP A 108 10.22 -3.67 2.52
C ASP A 108 9.61 -2.27 2.50
N LEU A 109 8.38 -2.14 1.99
CA LEU A 109 7.73 -0.87 1.69
C LEU A 109 6.22 -0.97 1.88
N ILE A 110 5.61 0.00 2.56
CA ILE A 110 4.17 0.12 2.73
C ILE A 110 3.67 1.26 1.82
N PHE A 111 2.72 0.97 0.95
CA PHE A 111 2.01 2.01 0.17
C PHE A 111 0.65 2.26 0.81
N ILE A 112 0.33 3.53 1.05
CA ILE A 112 -0.96 3.98 1.60
C ILE A 112 -1.52 5.05 0.66
N VAL A 113 -2.76 4.92 0.22
CA VAL A 113 -3.44 5.96 -0.57
C VAL A 113 -4.76 6.37 0.10
N SER A 114 -4.96 7.67 0.26
CA SER A 114 -6.13 8.27 0.93
C SER A 114 -6.88 9.20 -0.02
N LEU A 115 -8.22 9.16 0.03
CA LEU A 115 -9.12 10.14 -0.54
C LEU A 115 -9.72 10.99 0.59
N VAL A 116 -9.40 12.27 0.60
CA VAL A 116 -9.97 13.28 1.48
C VAL A 116 -11.00 14.09 0.71
N PHE A 117 -12.15 14.33 1.32
CA PHE A 117 -13.17 15.26 0.82
C PHE A 117 -13.70 16.08 1.99
N GLN A 118 -13.84 17.39 1.83
CA GLN A 118 -14.38 18.28 2.87
C GLN A 118 -13.72 18.05 4.25
N ASN A 119 -12.37 17.98 4.26
CA ASN A 119 -11.54 17.78 5.45
C ASN A 119 -11.66 16.40 6.16
N ALA A 120 -12.28 15.37 5.56
CA ALA A 120 -12.34 14.01 6.12
C ALA A 120 -11.86 12.94 5.13
N LYS A 121 -11.22 11.86 5.62
CA LYS A 121 -10.82 10.68 4.83
C LYS A 121 -12.04 9.78 4.56
N TYR A 122 -12.43 9.66 3.30
CA TYR A 122 -13.55 8.82 2.83
C TYR A 122 -13.11 7.46 2.29
N VAL A 123 -11.89 7.39 1.74
CA VAL A 123 -11.24 6.12 1.35
C VAL A 123 -9.80 6.15 1.88
N GLU A 124 -9.33 5.02 2.39
CA GLU A 124 -7.93 4.76 2.64
C GLU A 124 -7.64 3.29 2.33
N LYS A 125 -6.59 3.04 1.54
CA LYS A 125 -6.12 1.69 1.21
C LYS A 125 -4.64 1.53 1.52
N VAL A 126 -4.24 0.33 1.93
CA VAL A 126 -2.85 -0.01 2.25
C VAL A 126 -2.41 -1.30 1.57
N THR A 127 -1.14 -1.38 1.16
CA THR A 127 -0.50 -2.65 0.82
C THR A 127 0.93 -2.71 1.36
N ILE A 128 1.27 -3.84 1.97
CA ILE A 128 2.59 -4.18 2.48
C ILE A 128 3.32 -4.94 1.37
N ASN A 129 4.34 -4.32 0.80
CA ASN A 129 5.06 -4.83 -0.36
C ASN A 129 6.43 -5.41 0.02
N GLN A 130 6.73 -6.60 -0.49
CA GLN A 130 8.07 -7.18 -0.48
C GLN A 130 8.64 -7.17 -1.90
N PHE A 131 9.74 -6.46 -2.10
CA PHE A 131 10.45 -6.49 -3.36
C PHE A 131 11.30 -7.76 -3.53
N LYS A 132 11.40 -8.19 -4.79
CA LYS A 132 12.32 -9.23 -5.24
C LYS A 132 12.95 -8.76 -6.54
N LYS A 133 14.26 -8.89 -6.64
CA LYS A 133 15.02 -8.52 -7.84
C LYS A 133 15.12 -9.68 -8.82
N ALA A 134 14.99 -9.37 -10.11
CA ALA A 134 15.20 -10.33 -11.19
C ALA A 134 16.67 -10.77 -11.27
N LYS A 135 16.91 -12.06 -11.53
CA LYS A 135 18.25 -12.60 -11.79
C LYS A 135 18.79 -12.07 -13.12
N GLU A 136 19.90 -11.37 -13.07
CA GLU A 136 20.50 -10.68 -14.23
C GLU A 136 21.15 -11.63 -15.25
N GLN A 137 21.39 -12.90 -14.89
CA GLN A 137 22.17 -13.85 -15.68
C GLN A 137 21.36 -14.67 -16.71
N THR A 138 20.04 -14.51 -16.78
CA THR A 138 19.17 -15.34 -17.63
C THR A 138 18.49 -14.55 -18.76
N ARG A 139 18.40 -15.14 -19.96
CA ARG A 139 17.68 -14.55 -21.11
C ARG A 139 16.19 -14.31 -20.86
N ILE A 140 15.61 -14.98 -19.86
CA ILE A 140 14.24 -14.82 -19.39
C ILE A 140 14.33 -14.21 -17.99
N ARG A 141 13.57 -13.13 -17.71
CA ARG A 141 13.55 -12.53 -16.37
C ARG A 141 12.98 -13.54 -15.37
N SER A 142 13.62 -13.67 -14.22
CA SER A 142 13.17 -14.61 -13.20
C SER A 142 13.46 -14.14 -11.77
N TRP A 143 12.55 -14.43 -10.85
CA TRP A 143 12.60 -13.98 -9.45
C TRP A 143 12.66 -15.16 -8.49
N ASP A 144 13.41 -15.01 -7.41
CA ASP A 144 13.57 -16.04 -6.39
C ASP A 144 12.50 -15.91 -5.30
N ILE A 145 11.51 -16.81 -5.33
CA ILE A 145 10.42 -16.86 -4.37
C ILE A 145 10.52 -18.15 -3.52
N ARG A 146 11.75 -18.64 -3.27
CA ARG A 146 12.01 -19.81 -2.40
C ARG A 146 11.65 -19.61 -0.93
N ASN A 147 11.57 -18.38 -0.46
CA ASN A 147 11.20 -18.07 0.93
C ASN A 147 9.67 -18.23 1.13
N LYS A 148 9.22 -19.49 1.23
CA LYS A 148 7.81 -19.85 1.41
C LYS A 148 7.19 -19.24 2.67
N GLU A 149 7.98 -19.03 3.72
CA GLU A 149 7.53 -18.36 4.95
C GLU A 149 7.15 -16.89 4.69
N GLN A 150 7.90 -16.16 3.87
CA GLN A 150 7.54 -14.79 3.46
C GLN A 150 6.27 -14.77 2.60
N LEU A 151 6.13 -15.72 1.68
CA LEU A 151 4.96 -15.83 0.81
C LEU A 151 3.72 -16.20 1.62
N TYR A 152 3.85 -17.09 2.60
CA TYR A 152 2.78 -17.44 3.54
C TYR A 152 2.34 -16.24 4.38
N LEU A 153 3.30 -15.48 4.95
CA LEU A 153 3.02 -14.27 5.72
C LEU A 153 2.19 -13.26 4.89
N LEU A 154 2.66 -12.90 3.70
CA LEU A 154 2.00 -11.89 2.87
C LEU A 154 0.75 -12.38 2.14
N SER A 155 0.61 -13.69 1.87
CA SER A 155 -0.59 -14.21 1.21
C SER A 155 -1.73 -14.46 2.18
N LYS A 156 -1.44 -14.93 3.42
CA LYS A 156 -2.46 -15.36 4.39
C LYS A 156 -2.62 -14.43 5.58
N PHE A 157 -1.59 -13.66 5.94
CA PHE A 157 -1.50 -12.89 7.19
C PHE A 157 -1.96 -13.73 8.40
N PRO A 158 -1.22 -14.82 8.72
CA PRO A 158 -1.45 -15.56 9.95
C PRO A 158 -1.35 -14.63 11.16
N GLU A 159 -1.88 -15.06 12.30
CA GLU A 159 -1.65 -14.36 13.57
C GLU A 159 -0.14 -14.17 13.81
N PHE A 160 0.28 -12.92 14.02
CA PHE A 160 1.68 -12.54 14.14
C PHE A 160 1.91 -11.50 15.25
N GLN A 161 3.12 -11.48 15.82
CA GLN A 161 3.55 -10.48 16.80
C GLN A 161 4.84 -9.81 16.32
N GLY A 162 5.05 -8.53 16.61
CA GLY A 162 6.35 -7.90 16.41
C GLY A 162 7.43 -8.49 17.33
N VAL A 163 8.62 -8.68 16.80
CA VAL A 163 9.79 -9.10 17.59
C VAL A 163 10.10 -8.05 18.66
N GLN A 164 10.61 -8.45 19.82
CA GLN A 164 11.03 -7.52 20.88
C GLN A 164 12.03 -6.49 20.32
N GLY A 165 11.76 -5.20 20.53
CA GLY A 165 12.55 -4.10 19.98
C GLY A 165 12.18 -3.69 18.54
N SER A 166 11.08 -4.19 17.99
CA SER A 166 10.51 -3.74 16.71
C SER A 166 9.46 -2.62 16.87
N TYR A 167 9.12 -1.93 15.77
CA TYR A 167 8.00 -0.97 15.67
C TYR A 167 6.62 -1.66 15.62
N PHE A 168 6.61 -2.97 15.85
CA PHE A 168 5.42 -3.82 15.92
C PHE A 168 5.33 -4.53 17.29
N SER A 169 6.22 -4.17 18.23
CA SER A 169 6.26 -4.77 19.55
C SER A 169 5.03 -4.35 20.36
N GLY A 170 4.42 -5.30 21.08
CA GLY A 170 3.13 -5.10 21.75
C GLY A 170 2.14 -6.21 21.42
N PRO A 171 0.91 -5.88 20.96
CA PRO A 171 -0.15 -6.85 20.78
C PRO A 171 0.13 -7.83 19.63
N THR A 172 -0.56 -8.97 19.66
CA THR A 172 -0.63 -9.88 18.52
C THR A 172 -1.66 -9.37 17.53
N TYR A 173 -1.30 -9.34 16.24
CA TYR A 173 -2.15 -8.88 15.15
C TYR A 173 -2.68 -10.06 14.34
N LEU A 174 -3.96 -9.97 13.95
CA LEU A 174 -4.59 -10.81 12.94
C LEU A 174 -5.13 -9.87 11.86
N LEU A 175 -4.49 -9.84 10.70
CA LEU A 175 -4.83 -8.90 9.63
C LEU A 175 -5.49 -9.63 8.46
N PRO A 176 -6.83 -9.77 8.42
CA PRO A 176 -7.46 -10.50 7.34
C PRO A 176 -7.17 -9.81 6.00
N ASN A 177 -6.68 -10.56 5.01
CA ASN A 177 -6.40 -10.05 3.66
C ASN A 177 -7.68 -10.12 2.80
N ILE A 178 -8.68 -9.30 3.12
CA ILE A 178 -10.06 -9.49 2.63
C ILE A 178 -10.17 -9.22 1.13
N SER A 179 -9.33 -8.32 0.59
CA SER A 179 -9.29 -7.99 -0.84
C SER A 179 -8.30 -8.83 -1.66
N GLY A 180 -7.38 -9.55 -1.01
CA GLY A 180 -6.22 -10.18 -1.63
C GLY A 180 -5.07 -9.22 -1.96
N CYS A 181 -5.18 -7.92 -1.60
CA CYS A 181 -4.18 -6.88 -1.85
C CYS A 181 -3.43 -6.37 -0.60
N LEU A 182 -3.71 -6.86 0.62
CA LEU A 182 -3.00 -6.41 1.83
C LEU A 182 -1.50 -6.68 1.75
N GLY A 183 -1.12 -7.84 1.24
CA GLY A 183 0.27 -8.23 1.01
C GLY A 183 0.56 -8.35 -0.48
N SER A 184 1.71 -7.83 -0.91
CA SER A 184 2.10 -7.79 -2.31
C SER A 184 3.59 -7.97 -2.52
N TYR A 185 3.97 -8.26 -3.76
CA TYR A 185 5.34 -8.35 -4.21
C TYR A 185 5.63 -7.34 -5.31
N GLY A 186 6.76 -6.65 -5.19
CA GLY A 186 7.33 -5.81 -6.23
C GLY A 186 8.44 -6.56 -6.96
N LEU A 187 8.16 -7.04 -8.17
CA LEU A 187 9.10 -7.86 -8.95
C LEU A 187 9.98 -6.95 -9.80
N LEU A 188 11.05 -6.41 -9.20
CA LEU A 188 11.98 -5.47 -9.82
C LEU A 188 12.73 -6.09 -10.99
N HIS A 189 12.90 -5.34 -12.07
CA HIS A 189 13.82 -5.69 -13.15
C HIS A 189 14.51 -4.47 -13.77
N ALA A 190 15.73 -4.70 -14.26
CA ALA A 190 16.48 -3.68 -14.99
C ALA A 190 15.76 -3.27 -16.29
N PRO A 191 15.92 -2.02 -16.76
CA PRO A 191 16.79 -0.98 -16.18
C PRO A 191 16.18 -0.17 -15.02
N GLY A 192 14.88 -0.28 -14.72
CA GLY A 192 14.25 0.49 -13.65
C GLY A 192 12.73 0.45 -13.68
N ASP A 193 12.17 -0.76 -13.62
CA ASP A 193 10.75 -1.04 -13.73
C ASP A 193 10.39 -2.23 -12.82
N PHE A 194 9.11 -2.45 -12.53
CA PHE A 194 8.66 -3.56 -11.70
C PHE A 194 7.24 -4.01 -12.00
N VAL A 195 7.00 -5.31 -11.81
CA VAL A 195 5.66 -5.89 -11.84
C VAL A 195 5.09 -5.93 -10.42
N PHE A 196 3.89 -5.39 -10.21
CA PHE A 196 3.16 -5.52 -8.95
C PHE A 196 2.30 -6.78 -8.98
N ILE A 197 2.38 -7.62 -7.95
CA ILE A 197 1.49 -8.77 -7.80
C ILE A 197 1.08 -8.97 -6.34
N GLY A 198 -0.22 -9.15 -6.08
CA GLY A 198 -0.75 -9.53 -4.76
C GLY A 198 -0.20 -10.88 -4.33
N ALA A 199 0.21 -11.01 -3.08
CA ALA A 199 0.90 -12.21 -2.60
C ALA A 199 0.02 -13.46 -2.63
N GLU A 200 -1.29 -13.31 -2.42
CA GLU A 200 -2.28 -14.39 -2.60
C GLU A 200 -2.35 -14.85 -4.06
N LEU A 201 -2.36 -13.91 -5.01
CA LEU A 201 -2.33 -14.23 -6.43
C LEU A 201 -1.03 -14.97 -6.77
N LEU A 202 0.11 -14.45 -6.34
CA LEU A 202 1.43 -15.08 -6.54
C LEU A 202 1.53 -16.49 -5.95
N ASP A 203 0.99 -16.72 -4.74
CA ASP A 203 0.91 -18.03 -4.08
C ASP A 203 0.14 -19.05 -4.94
N SER A 204 -0.96 -18.64 -5.57
CA SER A 204 -1.72 -19.52 -6.47
C SER A 204 -0.97 -19.93 -7.76
N PHE A 205 0.01 -19.13 -8.22
CA PHE A 205 0.87 -19.46 -9.36
C PHE A 205 2.11 -20.28 -8.99
N ILE A 206 2.63 -20.15 -7.77
CA ILE A 206 3.81 -20.90 -7.32
C ILE A 206 3.38 -22.30 -6.90
N ASN A 207 3.17 -23.14 -7.92
CA ASN A 207 2.85 -24.56 -7.72
C ASN A 207 3.93 -25.23 -6.83
N PRO A 208 3.56 -25.81 -5.68
CA PRO A 208 4.51 -26.32 -4.69
C PRO A 208 5.42 -27.44 -5.19
N ARG A 209 5.15 -28.01 -6.38
CA ARG A 209 5.90 -29.11 -7.01
C ARG A 209 6.77 -28.70 -8.21
N LYS A 210 6.66 -27.48 -8.77
CA LYS A 210 7.17 -27.21 -10.14
C LYS A 210 8.31 -26.21 -10.34
N SER A 211 8.56 -25.29 -9.41
CA SER A 211 9.78 -24.47 -9.27
C SER A 211 9.46 -23.32 -8.32
N ALA A 212 10.42 -22.94 -7.47
CA ALA A 212 10.31 -21.73 -6.64
C ALA A 212 11.00 -20.50 -7.29
N ILE A 213 11.20 -20.56 -8.60
CA ILE A 213 11.64 -19.46 -9.45
C ILE A 213 10.47 -19.09 -10.35
N LEU A 214 9.95 -17.86 -10.18
CA LEU A 214 8.94 -17.29 -11.05
C LEU A 214 9.60 -16.81 -12.34
N GLN A 215 9.03 -17.09 -13.51
CA GLN A 215 9.47 -16.58 -14.81
C GLN A 215 8.45 -15.59 -15.37
N GLU A 216 8.93 -14.60 -16.12
CA GLU A 216 8.11 -13.60 -16.80
C GLU A 216 7.03 -14.20 -17.72
N THR A 217 7.31 -15.33 -18.36
CA THR A 217 6.35 -16.09 -19.17
C THR A 217 5.12 -16.58 -18.39
N HIS A 218 5.23 -16.76 -17.06
CA HIS A 218 4.08 -17.06 -16.22
C HIS A 218 3.22 -15.79 -15.98
N LEU A 219 3.86 -14.63 -15.85
CA LEU A 219 3.17 -13.34 -15.68
C LEU A 219 2.36 -12.97 -16.93
N SER A 220 2.86 -13.30 -18.13
CA SER A 220 2.13 -13.09 -19.39
C SER A 220 0.80 -13.85 -19.48
N SER A 221 0.56 -14.86 -18.63
CA SER A 221 -0.70 -15.61 -18.58
C SER A 221 -1.75 -15.00 -17.64
N LEU A 222 -1.39 -13.92 -16.92
CA LEU A 222 -2.29 -13.18 -16.02
C LEU A 222 -3.29 -12.35 -16.83
N GLN A 223 -4.43 -12.97 -17.13
CA GLN A 223 -5.61 -12.29 -17.68
C GLN A 223 -6.20 -11.28 -16.67
N PRO A 224 -7.11 -10.37 -17.12
CA PRO A 224 -7.71 -9.32 -16.28
C PRO A 224 -8.53 -9.80 -15.05
N SER A 225 -8.68 -11.11 -14.83
CA SER A 225 -9.33 -11.71 -13.65
C SER A 225 -8.59 -11.50 -12.32
N SER A 226 -7.52 -10.69 -12.32
CA SER A 226 -6.75 -10.29 -11.13
C SER A 226 -7.49 -9.27 -10.23
N VAL A 227 -8.65 -8.78 -10.66
CA VAL A 227 -9.48 -7.82 -9.92
C VAL A 227 -10.36 -8.53 -8.89
N SER A 228 -10.23 -8.14 -7.62
CA SER A 228 -11.21 -8.47 -6.57
C SER A 228 -12.24 -7.35 -6.47
N TYR A 229 -13.53 -7.67 -6.59
CA TYR A 229 -14.61 -6.79 -6.15
C TYR A 229 -14.66 -6.77 -4.62
N LEU A 230 -14.98 -5.62 -4.01
CA LEU A 230 -15.14 -5.51 -2.55
C LEU A 230 -16.50 -6.04 -2.03
N ALA A 231 -17.47 -6.35 -2.90
CA ALA A 231 -18.80 -6.80 -2.48
C ALA A 231 -18.86 -8.13 -1.69
N PRO A 232 -18.02 -9.15 -1.93
CA PRO A 232 -17.97 -10.37 -1.11
C PRO A 232 -17.30 -10.17 0.26
N CYS A 233 -16.56 -9.08 0.42
CA CYS A 233 -15.72 -8.75 1.58
C CYS A 233 -16.50 -8.10 2.73
N LEU A 234 -17.75 -7.72 2.48
CA LEU A 234 -18.61 -6.98 3.40
C LEU A 234 -19.56 -7.91 4.15
N ASP A 235 -19.87 -7.58 5.41
CA ASP A 235 -20.99 -8.19 6.12
C ASP A 235 -22.31 -7.92 5.38
N VAL A 236 -23.37 -8.68 5.72
CA VAL A 236 -24.64 -8.63 5.00
C VAL A 236 -25.27 -7.22 5.02
N GLN A 237 -25.16 -6.46 6.10
CA GLN A 237 -25.72 -5.11 6.19
C GLN A 237 -24.92 -4.14 5.33
N SER A 238 -23.59 -4.15 5.48
CA SER A 238 -22.67 -3.32 4.68
C SER A 238 -22.79 -3.60 3.19
N ARG A 239 -22.88 -4.88 2.81
CA ARG A 239 -23.10 -5.32 1.43
C ARG A 239 -24.44 -4.83 0.91
N ASN A 240 -25.53 -4.95 1.67
CA ASN A 240 -26.85 -4.48 1.23
C ASN A 240 -26.86 -2.94 1.04
N VAL A 241 -26.19 -2.19 1.92
CA VAL A 241 -26.03 -0.73 1.77
C VAL A 241 -25.22 -0.39 0.51
N LEU A 242 -24.04 -1.01 0.31
CA LEU A 242 -23.24 -0.80 -0.91
C LEU A 242 -24.02 -1.18 -2.17
N MET A 243 -24.70 -2.33 -2.17
CA MET A 243 -25.47 -2.80 -3.31
C MET A 243 -26.65 -1.88 -3.61
N ASN A 244 -27.35 -1.34 -2.61
CA ASN A 244 -28.42 -0.37 -2.83
C ASN A 244 -27.89 0.90 -3.51
N TYR A 245 -26.78 1.48 -3.00
CA TYR A 245 -26.14 2.62 -3.67
C TYR A 245 -25.69 2.29 -5.10
N VAL A 246 -25.12 1.11 -5.31
CA VAL A 246 -24.70 0.61 -6.64
C VAL A 246 -25.89 0.42 -7.59
N PHE A 247 -27.04 -0.06 -7.11
CA PHE A 247 -28.25 -0.20 -7.91
C PHE A 247 -28.86 1.16 -8.26
N GLU A 248 -28.78 2.14 -7.35
CA GLU A 248 -29.24 3.51 -7.59
C GLU A 248 -28.29 4.31 -8.50
N THR A 249 -26.99 3.93 -8.56
CA THR A 249 -25.96 4.62 -9.36
C THR A 249 -24.96 3.63 -9.99
N PRO A 250 -25.36 2.90 -11.06
CA PRO A 250 -24.52 1.87 -11.69
C PRO A 250 -23.18 2.37 -12.21
N GLU A 251 -23.08 3.65 -12.57
CA GLU A 251 -21.87 4.31 -13.03
C GLU A 251 -20.75 4.27 -11.97
N LEU A 252 -21.10 4.20 -10.67
CA LEU A 252 -20.13 4.10 -9.59
C LEU A 252 -19.30 2.82 -9.63
N LEU A 253 -19.87 1.72 -10.15
CA LEU A 253 -19.11 0.49 -10.36
C LEU A 253 -17.97 0.66 -11.37
N SER A 254 -17.93 1.74 -12.16
CA SER A 254 -16.78 2.00 -13.04
C SER A 254 -15.56 2.59 -12.30
N LEU A 255 -15.71 3.04 -11.05
CA LEU A 255 -14.64 3.69 -10.31
C LEU A 255 -13.69 2.68 -9.68
N GLU A 256 -12.41 2.80 -10.04
CA GLU A 256 -11.29 1.95 -9.61
C GLU A 256 -11.21 1.79 -8.08
N MET A 257 -11.70 2.78 -7.31
CA MET A 257 -11.73 2.73 -5.84
C MET A 257 -12.57 1.59 -5.24
N PHE A 258 -13.53 1.01 -5.96
CA PHE A 258 -14.31 -0.14 -5.49
C PHE A 258 -13.64 -1.49 -5.76
N TYR A 259 -12.47 -1.48 -6.36
CA TYR A 259 -11.71 -2.64 -6.77
C TYR A 259 -10.40 -2.77 -5.99
N SER A 260 -9.90 -3.99 -5.91
CA SER A 260 -8.53 -4.26 -5.49
C SER A 260 -7.84 -5.06 -6.59
N HIS A 261 -7.03 -4.34 -7.38
CA HIS A 261 -6.19 -4.88 -8.44
C HIS A 261 -5.02 -5.65 -7.82
N ARG A 262 -5.06 -6.98 -7.89
CA ARG A 262 -3.97 -7.84 -7.43
C ARG A 262 -2.82 -7.95 -8.42
N PHE A 263 -2.81 -7.15 -9.49
CA PHE A 263 -1.77 -7.18 -10.51
C PHE A 263 -1.63 -5.82 -11.23
N ALA A 264 -0.39 -5.39 -11.44
CA ALA A 264 -0.06 -4.38 -12.43
C ALA A 264 1.19 -4.79 -13.20
N TYR A 265 1.12 -4.70 -14.53
CA TYR A 265 2.10 -5.31 -15.43
C TYR A 265 3.46 -4.59 -15.41
N ASP A 266 3.41 -3.27 -15.27
CA ASP A 266 4.57 -2.39 -15.22
C ASP A 266 4.30 -1.23 -14.25
N LEU A 267 5.32 -0.40 -14.06
CA LEU A 267 5.30 0.73 -13.15
C LEU A 267 4.27 1.82 -13.54
N PHE A 268 3.95 2.01 -14.82
CA PHE A 268 2.92 2.97 -15.26
C PHE A 268 1.50 2.45 -14.99
N ASP A 269 1.26 1.17 -15.23
CA ASP A 269 0.02 0.48 -14.86
C ASP A 269 -0.18 0.45 -13.33
N PHE A 270 0.90 0.21 -12.57
CA PHE A 270 0.89 0.33 -11.11
C PHE A 270 0.51 1.74 -10.68
N SER A 271 1.20 2.75 -11.21
CA SER A 271 0.95 4.16 -10.86
C SER A 271 -0.47 4.58 -11.20
N LYS A 272 -1.02 4.12 -12.33
CA LYS A 272 -2.43 4.33 -12.71
C LYS A 272 -3.36 3.74 -11.66
N LYS A 273 -3.25 2.44 -11.38
CA LYS A 273 -4.16 1.70 -10.50
C LYS A 273 -4.05 2.15 -9.04
N TYR A 274 -2.85 2.41 -8.55
CA TYR A 274 -2.60 2.90 -7.19
C TYR A 274 -3.22 4.29 -6.97
N LEU A 275 -2.93 5.26 -7.85
CA LEU A 275 -3.46 6.62 -7.73
C LEU A 275 -4.96 6.70 -8.02
N ALA A 276 -5.52 5.77 -8.78
CA ALA A 276 -6.97 5.62 -8.94
C ALA A 276 -7.65 4.93 -7.73
N LEU A 277 -6.95 4.75 -6.60
CA LEU A 277 -7.41 4.06 -5.38
C LEU A 277 -7.74 2.57 -5.62
N GLY A 278 -7.23 1.96 -6.69
CA GLY A 278 -7.50 0.59 -7.09
C GLY A 278 -6.53 -0.45 -6.53
N ILE A 279 -5.44 -0.06 -5.86
CA ILE A 279 -4.50 -0.99 -5.21
C ILE A 279 -4.60 -0.87 -3.68
N GLY A 280 -4.57 -2.02 -3.01
CA GLY A 280 -4.52 -2.13 -1.55
C GLY A 280 -5.77 -2.75 -0.92
N GLU A 281 -5.61 -3.10 0.35
CA GLU A 281 -6.67 -3.50 1.28
C GLU A 281 -7.41 -2.25 1.78
N PRO A 282 -8.76 -2.22 1.77
CA PRO A 282 -9.53 -1.10 2.31
C PRO A 282 -9.39 -0.99 3.82
N VAL A 283 -8.62 -0.01 4.29
CA VAL A 283 -8.50 0.37 5.70
C VAL A 283 -9.76 1.07 6.15
N HIS A 284 -10.21 2.03 5.33
CA HIS A 284 -11.44 2.80 5.51
C HIS A 284 -12.06 3.07 4.14
N MET A 285 -13.38 3.05 4.08
CA MET A 285 -14.21 3.32 2.92
C MET A 285 -15.48 4.04 3.39
N ILE A 286 -16.24 4.53 2.43
CA ILE A 286 -17.52 5.20 2.64
C ILE A 286 -18.47 4.34 3.51
N ALA A 287 -19.29 5.02 4.33
CA ALA A 287 -20.21 4.41 5.30
C ALA A 287 -19.53 3.55 6.38
N ASN A 288 -18.24 3.81 6.68
CA ASN A 288 -17.43 3.12 7.68
C ASN A 288 -17.19 1.62 7.36
N PHE A 289 -17.30 1.26 6.08
CA PHE A 289 -16.79 -0.03 5.62
C PHE A 289 -15.26 0.02 5.65
N GLY A 290 -14.61 -1.10 5.95
CA GLY A 290 -13.16 -1.13 6.05
C GLY A 290 -12.66 -2.19 7.01
N ASN A 291 -11.41 -2.57 6.82
CA ASN A 291 -10.73 -3.57 7.61
C ASN A 291 -10.24 -2.92 8.92
N GLN A 292 -11.11 -2.89 9.92
CA GLN A 292 -10.84 -2.23 11.20
C GLN A 292 -9.61 -2.82 11.92
N LEU A 293 -9.26 -4.09 11.69
CA LEU A 293 -8.05 -4.70 12.25
C LEU A 293 -6.78 -4.14 11.59
N VAL A 294 -6.79 -3.95 10.27
CA VAL A 294 -5.71 -3.26 9.55
C VAL A 294 -5.67 -1.77 9.89
N LYS A 295 -6.82 -1.12 10.15
CA LYS A 295 -6.90 0.27 10.63
C LYS A 295 -6.26 0.44 12.00
N THR A 296 -6.56 -0.44 12.96
CA THR A 296 -5.92 -0.46 14.28
C THR A 296 -4.42 -0.67 14.15
N PHE A 297 -3.99 -1.68 13.38
CA PHE A 297 -2.57 -1.96 13.13
C PHE A 297 -1.81 -0.78 12.50
N LEU A 298 -2.40 -0.08 11.53
CA LEU A 298 -1.79 1.12 10.93
C LEU A 298 -1.74 2.28 11.95
N GLY A 299 -2.78 2.40 12.78
CA GLY A 299 -2.83 3.32 13.92
C GLY A 299 -1.70 3.09 14.90
N ASP A 300 -1.52 1.86 15.35
CA ASP A 300 -0.50 1.44 16.30
C ASP A 300 0.92 1.56 15.72
N LEU A 301 1.13 1.19 14.45
CA LEU A 301 2.42 1.38 13.75
C LEU A 301 2.83 2.86 13.74
N LEU A 302 1.96 3.74 13.27
CA LEU A 302 2.27 5.18 13.20
C LEU A 302 2.36 5.80 14.61
N GLY A 303 1.59 5.30 15.58
CA GLY A 303 1.70 5.66 16.99
C GLY A 303 3.05 5.33 17.60
N GLN A 304 3.53 4.09 17.42
CA GLN A 304 4.85 3.65 17.91
C GLN A 304 6.00 4.43 17.25
N LEU A 305 5.89 4.74 15.96
CA LEU A 305 6.84 5.61 15.27
C LEU A 305 6.84 7.02 15.85
N TYR A 306 5.66 7.62 16.07
CA TYR A 306 5.53 8.95 16.66
C TYR A 306 6.16 9.02 18.05
N SER A 307 5.81 8.07 18.92
CA SER A 307 6.35 7.97 20.28
C SER A 307 7.87 7.77 20.29
N SER A 308 8.42 6.99 19.34
CA SER A 308 9.88 6.82 19.19
C SER A 308 10.57 8.16 18.88
N CYS A 309 9.98 9.00 18.03
CA CYS A 309 10.58 10.24 17.56
C CYS A 309 10.50 11.40 18.56
N ILE A 310 9.62 11.30 19.57
CA ILE A 310 9.65 12.19 20.74
C ILE A 310 10.97 12.03 21.51
N PHE A 311 11.57 10.84 21.53
CA PHE A 311 12.85 10.58 22.21
C PHE A 311 14.09 10.92 21.35
N GLU A 312 13.99 10.80 20.02
CA GLU A 312 15.14 10.97 19.09
C GLU A 312 15.18 12.34 18.37
N GLU A 313 14.20 13.22 18.61
CA GLU A 313 14.01 14.54 17.93
C GLU A 313 13.91 14.46 16.39
N ASP A 314 13.47 13.33 15.83
CA ASP A 314 13.32 13.12 14.39
C ASP A 314 12.13 13.91 13.81
N LYS A 315 12.43 15.13 13.34
CA LYS A 315 11.47 16.04 12.70
C LYS A 315 10.84 15.46 11.42
N PRO A 316 11.58 14.83 10.48
CA PRO A 316 10.99 14.14 9.33
C PRO A 316 9.88 13.15 9.70
N VAL A 317 10.12 12.21 10.62
CA VAL A 317 9.11 11.23 11.03
C VAL A 317 7.91 11.92 11.67
N ARG A 318 8.16 12.87 12.57
CA ARG A 318 7.10 13.64 13.23
C ARG A 318 6.20 14.35 12.22
N ASN A 319 6.78 15.08 11.28
CA ASN A 319 6.04 15.81 10.24
C ASN A 319 5.21 14.85 9.35
N PHE A 320 5.79 13.72 8.95
CA PHE A 320 5.08 12.70 8.17
C PHE A 320 3.81 12.21 8.89
N ILE A 321 3.91 11.94 10.20
CA ILE A 321 2.80 11.41 11.00
C ILE A 321 1.77 12.50 11.31
N GLU A 322 2.20 13.71 11.67
CA GLU A 322 1.29 14.85 11.86
C GLU A 322 0.49 15.13 10.57
N ASN A 323 1.14 15.07 9.40
CA ASN A 323 0.48 15.17 8.10
C ASN A 323 -0.53 14.04 7.87
N PHE A 324 -0.16 12.77 8.10
CA PHE A 324 -1.05 11.62 7.93
C PHE A 324 -2.35 11.72 8.77
N TYR A 325 -2.26 12.32 9.96
CA TYR A 325 -3.39 12.57 10.86
C TYR A 325 -4.00 13.97 10.74
N THR A 326 -3.74 14.70 9.65
CA THR A 326 -4.39 16.00 9.39
C THR A 326 -5.91 15.84 9.34
N HIS A 327 -6.38 14.85 8.59
CA HIS A 327 -7.80 14.61 8.32
C HIS A 327 -8.34 13.40 9.11
N PRO A 328 -9.42 13.55 9.91
CA PRO A 328 -10.11 12.43 10.57
C PRO A 328 -10.83 11.54 9.54
N TYR A 329 -11.25 10.34 9.95
CA TYR A 329 -12.03 9.45 9.08
C TYR A 329 -13.49 9.90 8.99
N SER A 330 -14.13 9.74 7.83
CA SER A 330 -15.52 10.10 7.62
C SER A 330 -16.45 9.32 8.56
N GLY A 331 -17.09 10.00 9.51
CA GLY A 331 -17.96 9.39 10.51
C GLY A 331 -17.27 9.01 11.84
N ASP A 332 -15.99 9.34 12.02
CA ASP A 332 -15.27 9.22 13.29
C ASP A 332 -14.50 10.53 13.56
N GLU A 333 -14.99 11.33 14.51
CA GLU A 333 -14.40 12.64 14.84
C GLU A 333 -13.05 12.54 15.55
N ARG A 334 -12.61 11.33 15.95
CA ARG A 334 -11.35 11.14 16.66
C ARG A 334 -10.16 11.06 15.71
N LYS A 335 -9.14 11.87 15.98
CA LYS A 335 -7.78 11.64 15.47
C LYS A 335 -7.19 10.44 16.21
N TYR A 336 -7.03 9.33 15.49
CA TYR A 336 -6.63 8.03 16.04
C TYR A 336 -5.11 7.92 16.22
N LEU A 337 -4.52 8.78 17.07
CA LEU A 337 -3.11 8.67 17.46
C LEU A 337 -3.01 7.90 18.78
N ASN A 338 -2.67 6.61 18.71
CA ASN A 338 -2.35 5.82 19.90
C ASN A 338 -0.90 6.10 20.32
N THR A 339 -0.69 6.74 21.47
CA THR A 339 0.66 7.16 21.92
C THR A 339 1.27 6.27 23.01
N ASP A 340 0.63 5.15 23.35
CA ASP A 340 1.13 4.24 24.40
C ASP A 340 2.57 3.79 24.11
N SER A 341 3.47 4.09 25.05
CA SER A 341 4.91 4.12 24.79
C SER A 341 5.61 2.79 25.09
N TYR A 342 6.33 2.29 24.09
CA TYR A 342 7.27 1.18 24.22
C TYR A 342 8.65 1.63 23.73
N CYS A 343 9.70 1.36 24.52
CA CYS A 343 11.09 1.74 24.16
C CYS A 343 11.67 0.79 23.09
N VAL A 344 12.43 1.34 22.13
CA VAL A 344 12.87 0.62 20.90
C VAL A 344 14.38 0.84 20.62
N GLY A 345 15.09 -0.11 19.99
CA GLY A 345 16.50 0.07 19.56
C GLY A 345 17.02 -0.88 18.44
N GLY A 346 17.62 -0.32 17.37
CA GLY A 346 18.34 -0.97 16.22
C GLY A 346 17.49 -1.72 15.16
N LEU A 347 17.88 -2.02 13.90
CA LEU A 347 19.02 -1.69 13.02
C LEU A 347 18.64 -1.48 11.50
N GLY A 348 18.03 -2.49 10.82
CA GLY A 348 17.56 -2.67 9.41
C GLY A 348 16.88 -1.58 8.52
N SER A 349 15.56 -1.71 8.22
CA SER A 349 14.78 -1.32 7.00
C SER A 349 13.22 -1.40 7.09
N VAL A 350 12.47 -0.29 6.97
CA VAL A 350 11.14 -0.26 6.29
C VAL A 350 10.84 1.13 5.70
N GLY A 351 10.25 1.19 4.51
CA GLY A 351 9.73 2.45 3.92
C GLY A 351 8.20 2.57 3.99
N ILE A 352 7.69 3.79 4.03
CA ILE A 352 6.26 4.10 3.94
C ILE A 352 6.08 5.21 2.89
N ILE A 353 5.13 5.04 1.98
CA ILE A 353 4.68 6.06 1.03
C ILE A 353 3.22 6.32 1.30
N HIS A 354 2.86 7.58 1.53
CA HIS A 354 1.48 8.02 1.69
C HIS A 354 1.13 9.01 0.58
N THR A 355 0.16 8.66 -0.26
CA THR A 355 -0.41 9.56 -1.25
C THR A 355 -1.80 10.00 -0.82
N GLU A 356 -2.02 11.30 -0.72
CA GLU A 356 -3.34 11.89 -0.43
C GLU A 356 -3.90 12.58 -1.68
N ILE A 357 -5.17 12.31 -1.98
CA ILE A 357 -5.99 13.03 -2.95
C ILE A 357 -7.02 13.82 -2.15
N ASN A 358 -6.83 15.13 -2.03
CA ASN A 358 -7.60 16.02 -1.17
C ASN A 358 -8.50 16.92 -2.01
N ILE A 359 -9.81 16.79 -1.82
CA ILE A 359 -10.86 17.51 -2.55
C ILE A 359 -11.53 18.51 -1.61
N GLN A 360 -11.51 19.78 -2.00
CA GLN A 360 -11.97 20.94 -1.24
C GLN A 360 -13.16 21.59 -1.95
#